data_AF-A0A1I0GRH3-F1
#
_entry.id   AF-A0A1I0GRH3-F1
#
_cell.length_a   1.000
_cell.length_b   1.000
_cell.length_c   1.000
_cell.angle_alpha   90.00
_cell.angle_beta   90.00
_cell.angle_gamma   90.00
#
_symmetry.space_group_name_H-M   'P 1'
#
loop_
_entity.id
_entity.type
_entity.pdbx_description
1 polymer ?
#
loop_
_entity_poly.entity_id
_entity_poly.type
_entity_poly.pdbx_seq_one_letter_code
_entity_poly.pdbx_strand_id
1 'polypeptide(L)'
;MAYGLITDFIYEVGDGVGEFLPDDEKTLFSPPTLDQIVKEYIDEGNLLNVFFLKRQIKHYIKNHMTPEGLEYVHPPFGQDTSFVEDYFDGDLYVFLTNTLGLLDKEFKARAPKVISKFTGLG
;
A
#
# COMPACT_ATOMS: atom_id res chain seq x y z
N MET A 1 5.05 1.41 -16.82
CA MET A 1 3.59 1.58 -16.64
C MET A 1 3.34 2.72 -15.67
N ALA A 2 2.27 3.49 -15.86
CA ALA A 2 1.80 4.39 -14.80
C ALA A 2 1.34 3.53 -13.61
N TYR A 3 1.63 3.96 -12.39
CA TYR A 3 1.19 3.30 -11.15
C TYR A 3 1.78 1.91 -10.83
N GLY A 4 2.90 1.51 -11.43
CA GLY A 4 3.49 0.18 -11.20
C GLY A 4 3.73 -0.16 -9.72
N LEU A 5 4.12 0.81 -8.88
CA LEU A 5 4.32 0.55 -7.46
C LEU A 5 3.01 0.40 -6.69
N ILE A 6 1.92 1.05 -7.13
CA ILE A 6 0.60 0.80 -6.57
C ILE A 6 0.15 -0.61 -6.93
N THR A 7 0.38 -1.03 -8.18
CA THR A 7 0.09 -2.40 -8.62
C THR A 7 0.85 -3.42 -7.78
N ASP A 8 2.17 -3.27 -7.65
CA ASP A 8 2.98 -4.21 -6.84
C ASP A 8 2.48 -4.24 -5.38
N PHE A 9 2.25 -3.07 -4.78
CA PHE A 9 1.79 -2.96 -3.40
C PHE A 9 0.40 -3.56 -3.18
N ILE A 10 -0.56 -3.37 -4.10
CA ILE A 10 -1.91 -3.93 -3.90
C ILE A 10 -1.91 -5.47 -4.00
N TYR A 11 -1.02 -6.05 -4.82
CA TYR A 11 -0.84 -7.50 -4.84
C TYR A 11 -0.23 -8.02 -3.54
N GLU A 12 0.78 -7.35 -2.99
CA GLU A 12 1.32 -7.72 -1.67
C GLU A 12 0.29 -7.58 -0.54
N VAL A 13 -0.58 -6.57 -0.61
CA VAL A 13 -1.71 -6.45 0.32
C VAL A 13 -2.67 -7.62 0.15
N GLY A 14 -2.99 -8.00 -1.09
CA GLY A 14 -3.85 -9.14 -1.39
C GLY A 14 -3.27 -10.46 -0.88
N ASP A 15 -1.97 -10.68 -1.08
CA ASP A 15 -1.24 -11.81 -0.50
C ASP A 15 -1.29 -11.77 1.03
N GLY A 16 -1.03 -10.59 1.62
CA GLY A 16 -1.02 -10.37 3.06
C GLY A 16 -2.37 -10.67 3.72
N VAL A 17 -3.48 -10.24 3.13
CA VAL A 17 -4.83 -10.49 3.67
C VAL A 17 -5.40 -11.85 3.27
N GLY A 18 -4.66 -12.62 2.48
CA GLY A 18 -5.08 -13.94 2.02
C GLY A 18 -6.18 -13.89 0.95
N GLU A 19 -6.31 -12.79 0.22
CA GLU A 19 -7.32 -12.64 -0.84
C GLU A 19 -7.14 -13.69 -1.95
N PHE A 20 -5.91 -14.10 -2.22
CA PHE A 20 -5.60 -15.10 -3.24
C PHE A 20 -5.57 -16.54 -2.72
N LEU A 21 -5.92 -16.76 -1.44
CA LEU A 21 -6.04 -18.11 -0.89
C LEU A 21 -7.34 -18.78 -1.35
N PRO A 22 -7.36 -20.13 -1.44
CA PRO A 22 -8.60 -20.89 -1.58
C PRO A 22 -9.61 -20.61 -0.45
N ASP A 23 -10.91 -20.67 -0.75
CA ASP A 23 -11.98 -20.33 0.21
C ASP A 23 -11.92 -21.16 1.51
N ASP A 24 -11.51 -22.42 1.44
CA ASP A 24 -11.34 -23.29 2.61
C ASP A 24 -10.20 -22.82 3.53
N GLU A 25 -9.13 -22.28 2.96
CA GLU A 25 -8.00 -21.70 3.71
C GLU A 25 -8.34 -20.31 4.27
N LYS A 26 -9.12 -19.51 3.55
CA LYS A 26 -9.56 -18.18 4.02
C LYS A 26 -10.29 -18.23 5.36
N THR A 27 -11.07 -19.29 5.63
CA THR A 27 -11.84 -19.41 6.89
C THR A 27 -10.98 -19.58 8.15
N LEU A 28 -9.73 -20.04 7.98
CA LEU A 28 -8.78 -20.26 9.07
C LEU A 28 -7.70 -19.18 9.13
N PHE A 29 -7.67 -18.30 8.13
CA PHE A 29 -6.67 -17.26 7.99
C PHE A 29 -7.03 -16.04 8.85
N SER A 30 -6.08 -15.58 9.65
CA SER A 30 -6.21 -14.33 10.40
C SER A 30 -5.34 -13.29 9.72
N PRO A 31 -5.92 -12.38 8.90
CA PRO A 31 -5.13 -11.42 8.16
C PRO A 31 -4.40 -10.45 9.11
N PRO A 32 -3.16 -10.07 8.76
CA PRO A 32 -2.42 -9.02 9.45
C PRO A 32 -3.13 -7.68 9.25
N THR A 33 -2.82 -6.73 10.15
CA THR A 33 -3.36 -5.37 10.03
C THR A 33 -2.65 -4.60 8.92
N LEU A 34 -3.30 -3.54 8.38
CA LEU A 34 -2.67 -2.69 7.37
C LEU A 34 -1.32 -2.11 7.82
N ASP A 35 -1.16 -1.81 9.11
CA ASP A 35 0.12 -1.32 9.64
C ASP A 35 1.23 -2.37 9.59
N GLN A 36 0.89 -3.65 9.79
CA GLN A 36 1.84 -4.76 9.68
C GLN A 36 2.27 -4.96 8.24
N ILE A 37 1.31 -4.99 7.30
CA ILE A 37 1.59 -5.14 5.86
C ILE A 37 2.48 -3.99 5.36
N VAL A 38 2.14 -2.73 5.70
CA VAL A 38 2.95 -1.57 5.29
C VAL A 38 4.35 -1.62 5.90
N LYS A 39 4.48 -2.10 7.15
CA LYS A 39 5.79 -2.23 7.79
C LYS A 39 6.66 -3.27 7.08
N GLU A 40 6.10 -4.44 6.78
CA GLU A 40 6.79 -5.52 6.05
C GLU A 40 7.23 -5.05 4.67
N TYR A 41 6.34 -4.38 3.91
CA TYR A 41 6.68 -3.78 2.63
C TYR A 41 7.91 -2.86 2.68
N ILE A 42 8.03 -2.04 3.73
CA ILE A 42 9.16 -1.11 3.88
C ILE A 42 10.41 -1.83 4.41
N ASP A 43 10.26 -2.93 5.16
CA ASP A 43 11.36 -3.77 5.61
C ASP A 43 12.02 -4.51 4.44
N GLU A 44 11.22 -4.96 3.46
CA GLU A 44 11.70 -5.66 2.26
C GLU A 44 12.12 -4.69 1.14
N GLY A 45 11.47 -3.53 1.07
CA GLY A 45 11.66 -2.53 0.03
C GLY A 45 12.77 -1.49 0.28
N ASN A 46 13.11 -0.73 -0.76
CA ASN A 46 13.96 0.45 -0.63
C ASN A 46 13.11 1.69 -0.30
N LEU A 47 13.60 2.57 0.59
CA LEU A 47 12.96 3.86 0.90
C LEU A 47 12.70 4.74 -0.33
N LEU A 48 13.47 4.58 -1.42
CA LEU A 48 13.18 5.24 -2.69
C LEU A 48 11.86 4.76 -3.30
N ASN A 49 11.57 3.45 -3.26
CA ASN A 49 10.31 2.89 -3.74
C ASN A 49 9.15 3.42 -2.89
N VAL A 50 9.32 3.50 -1.57
CA VAL A 50 8.33 4.09 -0.65
C VAL A 50 8.02 5.54 -1.03
N PHE A 51 9.04 6.34 -1.34
CA PHE A 51 8.85 7.72 -1.80
C PHE A 51 8.05 7.79 -3.11
N PHE A 52 8.39 6.95 -4.10
CA PHE A 52 7.68 6.91 -5.37
C PHE A 52 6.26 6.35 -5.24
N LEU A 53 6.02 5.35 -4.40
CA LEU A 53 4.70 4.80 -4.10
C LEU A 53 3.78 5.90 -3.56
N LYS A 54 4.25 6.66 -2.55
CA LYS A 54 3.48 7.79 -2.00
C LYS A 54 3.11 8.82 -3.07
N ARG A 55 4.04 9.11 -3.99
CA ARG A 55 3.78 10.03 -5.10
C ARG A 55 2.74 9.44 -6.06
N GLN A 56 2.83 8.16 -6.37
CA GLN A 56 1.85 7.48 -7.23
C GLN A 56 0.46 7.49 -6.59
N ILE A 57 0.32 7.15 -5.30
CA ILE A 57 -0.98 7.15 -4.60
C ILE A 57 -1.60 8.56 -4.63
N LYS A 58 -0.83 9.60 -4.28
CA LYS A 58 -1.31 10.99 -4.34
C LYS A 58 -1.74 11.40 -5.74
N HIS A 59 -1.01 10.96 -6.77
CA HIS A 59 -1.36 11.24 -8.15
C HIS A 59 -2.65 10.53 -8.57
N TYR A 60 -2.81 9.27 -8.16
CA TYR A 60 -3.99 8.46 -8.43
C TYR A 60 -5.24 9.09 -7.82
N ILE A 61 -5.21 9.36 -6.51
CA ILE A 61 -6.31 10.02 -5.79
C ILE A 61 -6.71 11.31 -6.51
N LYS A 62 -5.74 12.16 -6.85
CA LYS A 62 -6.02 13.45 -7.50
C LYS A 62 -6.75 13.30 -8.85
N ASN A 63 -6.41 12.28 -9.63
CA ASN A 63 -6.91 12.13 -10.99
C ASN A 63 -8.23 11.34 -11.08
N HIS A 64 -8.52 10.50 -10.08
CA HIS A 64 -9.63 9.56 -10.12
C HIS A 64 -10.65 9.77 -9.00
N MET A 65 -10.52 10.84 -8.21
CA MET A 65 -11.53 11.25 -7.25
C MET A 65 -12.76 11.82 -7.98
N THR A 66 -13.92 11.28 -7.66
CA THR A 66 -15.23 11.76 -8.12
C THR A 66 -16.03 12.32 -6.93
N PRO A 67 -17.20 12.96 -7.18
CA PRO A 67 -18.11 13.36 -6.12
C PRO A 67 -18.59 12.19 -5.24
N GLU A 68 -18.61 10.97 -5.78
CA GLU A 68 -19.09 9.76 -5.10
C GLU A 68 -18.00 9.03 -4.33
N GLY A 69 -16.72 9.25 -4.65
CA GLY A 69 -15.59 8.59 -4.00
C GLY A 69 -14.40 8.42 -4.93
N LEU A 70 -13.44 7.58 -4.54
CA LEU A 70 -12.32 7.25 -5.39
C LEU A 70 -12.63 6.00 -6.22
N GLU A 71 -12.56 6.11 -7.54
CA GLU A 71 -12.86 5.00 -8.44
C GLU A 71 -11.73 3.97 -8.51
N TYR A 72 -12.08 2.72 -8.82
CA TYR A 72 -11.16 1.64 -9.20
C TYR A 72 -10.89 1.68 -10.72
N VAL A 73 -9.86 2.41 -11.15
CA VAL A 73 -9.49 2.61 -12.54
C VAL A 73 -8.29 1.73 -12.91
N HIS A 74 -8.40 1.03 -14.03
CA HIS A 74 -7.32 0.21 -14.58
C HIS A 74 -6.38 1.00 -15.50
N PRO A 75 -5.05 0.93 -15.32
CA PRO A 75 -4.31 0.48 -14.13
C PRO A 75 -4.26 1.58 -13.03
N PRO A 76 -4.00 1.23 -11.75
CA PRO A 76 -3.43 -0.02 -11.26
C PRO A 76 -4.45 -1.07 -10.84
N PHE A 77 -5.73 -0.72 -10.74
CA PHE A 77 -6.74 -1.63 -10.21
C PHE A 77 -7.44 -2.43 -11.30
N GLY A 78 -7.85 -3.65 -10.99
CA GLY A 78 -8.65 -4.51 -11.84
C GLY A 78 -9.58 -5.39 -11.01
N GLN A 79 -10.17 -6.41 -11.63
CA GLN A 79 -11.08 -7.33 -10.95
C GLN A 79 -10.41 -7.98 -9.72
N ASP A 80 -9.16 -8.42 -9.86
CA ASP A 80 -8.43 -9.14 -8.82
C ASP A 80 -7.90 -8.23 -7.69
N THR A 81 -8.05 -6.91 -7.81
CA THR A 81 -7.52 -5.94 -6.84
C THR A 81 -8.61 -5.03 -6.27
N SER A 82 -9.89 -5.41 -6.46
CA SER A 82 -11.07 -4.68 -5.99
C SER A 82 -11.64 -5.32 -4.73
N PHE A 83 -10.78 -5.59 -3.75
CA PHE A 83 -11.11 -6.33 -2.52
C PHE A 83 -10.95 -5.49 -1.25
N VAL A 84 -10.51 -4.23 -1.34
CA VAL A 84 -10.10 -3.44 -0.16
C VAL A 84 -11.23 -3.33 0.86
N GLU A 85 -12.46 -3.05 0.39
CA GLU A 85 -13.64 -2.91 1.23
C GLU A 85 -14.04 -4.20 1.96
N ASP A 86 -13.57 -5.36 1.49
CA ASP A 86 -13.86 -6.66 2.11
C ASP A 86 -12.94 -6.93 3.32
N TYR A 87 -11.77 -6.29 3.36
CA TYR A 87 -10.71 -6.56 4.35
C TYR A 87 -10.39 -5.38 5.27
N PHE A 88 -10.70 -4.15 4.86
CA PHE A 88 -10.34 -2.94 5.59
C PHE A 88 -11.56 -2.04 5.82
N ASP A 89 -11.58 -1.35 6.95
CA ASP A 89 -12.62 -0.38 7.26
C ASP A 89 -12.51 0.85 6.35
N GLY A 90 -13.51 1.04 5.49
CA GLY A 90 -13.66 2.20 4.62
C GLY A 90 -13.50 1.86 3.14
N ASP A 91 -13.67 2.88 2.30
CA ASP A 91 -13.52 2.76 0.85
C ASP A 91 -12.04 2.82 0.40
N LEU A 92 -11.81 2.63 -0.90
CA LEU A 92 -10.49 2.77 -1.52
C LEU A 92 -9.78 4.09 -1.15
N TYR A 93 -10.51 5.20 -1.00
CA TYR A 93 -9.92 6.48 -0.61
C TYR A 93 -9.40 6.44 0.84
N VAL A 94 -10.21 5.94 1.77
CA VAL A 94 -9.80 5.75 3.17
C VAL A 94 -8.60 4.83 3.27
N PHE A 95 -8.61 3.70 2.54
CA PHE A 95 -7.47 2.79 2.48
C PHE A 95 -6.19 3.47 1.99
N LEU A 96 -6.24 4.13 0.82
CA LEU A 96 -5.04 4.76 0.24
C LEU A 96 -4.52 5.92 1.09
N THR A 97 -5.41 6.66 1.76
CA THR A 97 -5.00 7.73 2.69
C THR A 97 -4.41 7.20 3.99
N ASN A 98 -4.94 6.10 4.53
CA ASN A 98 -4.34 5.39 5.67
C ASN A 98 -2.96 4.83 5.31
N THR A 99 -2.84 4.17 4.16
CA THR A 99 -1.56 3.70 3.62
C THR A 99 -0.56 4.84 3.47
N LEU A 100 -0.96 6.00 2.93
CA LEU A 100 -0.10 7.17 2.87
C LEU A 100 0.41 7.60 4.26
N GLY A 101 -0.46 7.63 5.26
CA GLY A 101 -0.11 7.97 6.64
C GLY A 101 0.91 7.00 7.25
N LEU A 102 0.72 5.70 7.03
CA LEU A 102 1.62 4.65 7.50
C LEU A 102 2.99 4.72 6.79
N LEU A 103 3.00 4.87 5.46
CA LEU A 103 4.22 5.05 4.68
C LEU A 103 4.97 6.33 5.14
N ASP A 104 4.27 7.42 5.44
CA ASP A 104 4.86 8.65 5.97
C ASP A 104 5.50 8.45 7.35
N LYS A 105 4.82 7.73 8.25
CA LYS A 105 5.31 7.42 9.60
C LYS A 105 6.59 6.58 9.55
N GLU A 106 6.56 5.47 8.83
CA GLU A 106 7.71 4.56 8.72
C GLU A 106 8.88 5.19 7.96
N PHE A 107 8.61 5.94 6.89
CA PHE A 107 9.66 6.67 6.16
C PHE A 107 10.40 7.65 7.09
N LYS A 108 9.68 8.43 7.90
CA LYS A 108 10.29 9.38 8.85
C LYS A 108 11.09 8.69 9.95
N ALA A 109 10.64 7.52 10.41
CA ALA A 109 11.37 6.75 11.42
C ALA A 109 12.72 6.18 10.90
N ARG A 110 12.80 5.91 9.58
CA ARG A 110 13.94 5.23 8.95
C ARG A 110 14.89 6.18 8.20
N ALA A 111 14.39 7.30 7.66
CA ALA A 111 15.18 8.24 6.87
C ALA A 111 16.46 8.74 7.56
N PRO A 112 16.47 9.10 8.87
CA PRO A 112 17.69 9.52 9.55
C PRO A 112 18.78 8.44 9.57
N LYS A 113 18.40 7.16 9.71
CA LYS A 113 19.34 6.02 9.75
C LYS A 113 19.97 5.73 8.39
N VAL A 114 19.24 5.98 7.31
CA VAL A 114 19.75 5.79 5.95
C VAL A 114 20.67 6.95 5.57
N ILE A 115 20.29 8.19 5.89
CA ILE A 115 21.15 9.36 5.65
C ILE A 115 22.47 9.21 6.41
N SER A 116 22.47 8.81 7.69
CA SER A 116 23.71 8.61 8.45
C SER A 116 24.62 7.53 7.85
N LYS A 117 24.04 6.40 7.41
CA LYS A 117 24.77 5.34 6.69
C LYS A 117 25.39 5.83 5.38
N PHE A 118 24.71 6.71 4.65
CA PHE A 118 25.19 7.24 3.37
C PHE A 118 26.20 8.39 3.52
N THR A 119 26.11 9.19 4.59
CA THR A 119 27.04 10.32 4.81
C THR A 119 28.28 9.96 5.62
N GLY A 120 28.42 8.71 6.09
CA GLY A 120 29.58 8.27 6.88
C GLY A 120 29.71 8.97 8.23
N LEU A 121 28.63 9.56 8.76
CA LEU A 121 28.58 10.13 10.10
C LEU A 121 28.14 9.01 11.05
N GLY A 122 29.11 8.19 11.45
CA GLY A 122 29.00 7.14 12.46
C GLY A 122 30.13 7.26 13.47
#